data_AF-A0A7S0W9X1-F1
#
_entry.id   AF-A0A7S0W9X1-F1
#
_cell.length_a   1.000
_cell.length_b   1.000
_cell.length_c   1.000
_cell.angle_alpha   90.00
_cell.angle_beta   90.00
_cell.angle_gamma   90.00
#
_symmetry.space_group_name_H-M   'P 1'
#
loop_
_entity.id
_entity.type
_entity.pdbx_description
1 polymer ?
#
loop_
_entity_poly.entity_id
_entity_poly.type
_entity_poly.pdbx_seq_one_letter_code
_entity_poly.pdbx_strand_id
1 'polypeptide(L)'
;LRHPREDDVDGDEDVSDFDELAKLWAMTKPKYLDLLKRLAAADPAQSLSYAGVRWQAALREYIEAGGRADPAAAGDAFEALSGLLDSTVAGVPAWAFASAPSASAAQECQRAQVVGACQALTQMLLEAEGGNPGEIFIAGAVFRSLPTMIPFLKGQSNGQGAAYIVTRMLSRFKTIRWTPSDDAARRGLVLNARRRISTSTVKVAQALARELLPHRGEVTALAQELLGSDAITSDEVAHIYELLFVLSNPVPSVEEQAAFLHEVMSAPVSEWVSQATTDVVSRPQAWLQGTEVGGVRESGQGGDPLKDPRVKCQGTIMTLLCIVRRCITGGSALRAAAQSPSVNEQVSLVLPNLANVIHSIHSIWLPEVRAGVSPAWQGIYRSVEYEVTADPEFRLGEDIGNSPAAEMCTWLRHCRDSAYQLLGMLCSFKAGFYGAIEANPGLLRPLTSHIPAMENRHLRQWLRLVVTPMALNCPKHLQEALMGAVLAPVLALAYGRLSEGYGAMQSRNAGGGGAGK
;
A
#
# COMPACT_ATOMS: atom_id res chain seq x y z
N LEU A 1 29.06 11.91 9.12
CA LEU A 1 27.75 11.41 9.58
C LEU A 1 27.79 9.88 9.49
N ARG A 2 28.61 9.21 10.31
CA ARG A 2 28.57 7.75 10.50
C ARG A 2 27.95 7.51 11.88
N HIS A 3 27.14 6.47 12.01
CA HIS A 3 26.73 5.92 13.30
C HIS A 3 27.99 5.42 14.04
N PRO A 4 28.15 5.61 15.35
CA PRO A 4 29.26 4.99 16.09
C PRO A 4 29.04 3.47 16.11
N ARG A 5 30.08 2.70 15.78
CA ARG A 5 30.12 1.24 15.94
C ARG A 5 30.58 0.90 17.35
N GLU A 6 30.16 -0.25 17.86
CA GLU A 6 30.50 -0.78 19.21
C GLU A 6 32.02 -0.87 19.48
N ASP A 7 32.85 -0.88 18.44
CA ASP A 7 34.29 -1.15 18.56
C ASP A 7 35.19 0.10 18.70
N ASP A 8 34.63 1.31 18.63
CA ASP A 8 35.39 2.57 18.77
C ASP A 8 35.26 3.18 20.20
N VAL A 9 35.14 2.34 21.23
CA VAL A 9 35.11 2.79 22.64
C VAL A 9 36.52 2.78 23.22
N ASP A 10 37.39 3.63 22.69
CA ASP A 10 38.62 4.03 23.39
C ASP A 10 38.75 5.55 23.33
N GLY A 11 37.80 6.20 24.00
CA GLY A 11 37.83 7.61 24.35
C GLY A 11 36.51 8.33 24.09
N ASP A 12 35.60 8.35 25.06
CA ASP A 12 34.64 9.46 25.24
C ASP A 12 33.86 9.31 26.56
N GLU A 13 33.88 10.36 27.39
CA GLU A 13 33.32 10.41 28.75
C GLU A 13 31.85 10.90 28.84
N ASP A 14 31.12 11.12 27.75
CA ASP A 14 29.85 11.90 27.83
C ASP A 14 28.53 11.12 27.66
N VAL A 15 28.53 9.81 27.40
CA VAL A 15 27.27 9.05 27.23
C VAL A 15 27.39 7.65 27.84
N SER A 16 26.51 7.33 28.78
CA SER A 16 26.65 6.14 29.62
C SER A 16 26.10 4.84 29.01
N ASP A 17 25.23 4.94 28.00
CA ASP A 17 24.66 3.79 27.26
C ASP A 17 24.11 4.21 25.86
N PHE A 18 23.95 3.24 24.95
CA PHE A 18 23.47 3.38 23.57
C PHE A 18 22.10 4.07 23.48
N ASP A 19 21.21 3.83 24.45
CA ASP A 19 19.89 4.47 24.51
C ASP A 19 19.98 5.99 24.74
N GLU A 20 20.94 6.45 25.54
CA GLU A 20 21.20 7.88 25.75
C GLU A 20 21.79 8.50 24.50
N LEU A 21 22.70 7.79 23.82
CA LEU A 21 23.29 8.23 22.56
C LEU A 21 22.22 8.35 21.46
N ALA A 22 21.32 7.37 21.35
CA ALA A 22 20.22 7.38 20.39
C ALA A 22 19.25 8.55 20.65
N LYS A 23 18.93 8.84 21.92
CA LYS A 23 18.11 10.01 22.30
C LYS A 23 18.81 11.33 21.98
N LEU A 24 20.10 11.45 22.33
CA LEU A 24 20.89 12.64 22.02
C LEU A 24 20.98 12.87 20.51
N TRP A 25 21.23 11.81 19.74
CA TRP A 25 21.25 11.86 18.28
C TRP A 25 19.89 12.28 17.71
N ALA A 26 18.78 11.71 18.20
CA ALA A 26 17.44 12.08 17.79
C ALA A 26 17.12 13.57 18.05
N MET A 27 17.64 14.14 19.14
CA MET A 27 17.48 15.57 19.46
C MET A 27 18.39 16.48 18.63
N THR A 28 19.58 16.01 18.25
CA THR A 28 20.62 16.84 17.63
C THR A 28 20.57 16.78 16.10
N LYS A 29 20.25 15.62 15.50
CA LYS A 29 20.10 15.42 14.06
C LYS A 29 19.23 16.51 13.40
N PRO A 30 18.03 16.86 13.91
CA PRO A 30 17.21 17.91 13.32
C PRO A 30 17.90 19.28 13.27
N LYS A 31 18.71 19.63 14.28
CA LYS A 31 19.44 20.91 14.34
C LYS A 31 20.53 20.98 13.27
N TYR A 32 21.28 19.89 13.05
CA TYR A 32 22.25 19.81 11.97
C TYR A 32 21.59 19.90 10.60
N LEU A 33 20.46 19.22 10.41
CA LEU A 33 19.70 19.30 9.16
C LEU A 33 19.15 20.72 8.89
N ASP A 34 18.75 21.47 9.93
CA ASP A 34 18.37 22.89 9.78
C ASP A 34 19.56 23.78 9.40
N LEU A 35 20.73 23.53 9.98
CA LEU A 35 21.95 24.24 9.59
C LEU A 35 22.30 24.00 8.12
N LEU A 36 22.21 22.75 7.65
CA LEU A 36 22.42 22.41 6.24
C LEU A 36 21.44 23.14 5.32
N LYS A 37 20.16 23.27 5.70
CA LYS A 37 19.18 24.07 4.95
C LYS A 37 19.60 25.53 4.84
N ARG A 38 20.07 26.14 5.93
CA ARG A 38 20.52 27.54 5.94
C ARG A 38 21.78 27.75 5.10
N LEU A 39 22.72 26.79 5.13
CA LEU A 39 23.90 26.80 4.27
C LEU A 39 23.51 26.72 2.79
N ALA A 40 22.59 25.83 2.45
CA ALA A 40 22.08 25.72 1.08
C ALA A 40 21.30 26.97 0.62
N ALA A 41 20.67 27.71 1.53
CA ALA A 41 20.05 28.99 1.21
C ALA A 41 21.08 30.09 0.91
N ALA A 42 22.23 30.06 1.60
CA ALA A 42 23.31 31.03 1.44
C ALA A 42 24.18 30.76 0.21
N ASP A 43 24.57 29.49 -0.02
CA ASP A 43 25.30 29.04 -1.20
C ASP A 43 24.68 27.74 -1.77
N PRO A 44 23.64 27.87 -2.62
CA PRO A 44 22.96 26.72 -3.22
C PRO A 44 23.86 25.85 -4.09
N ALA A 45 24.72 26.47 -4.90
CA ALA A 45 25.52 25.77 -5.90
C ALA A 45 26.59 24.90 -5.25
N GLN A 46 27.33 25.46 -4.28
CA GLN A 46 28.35 24.71 -3.57
C GLN A 46 27.74 23.60 -2.72
N SER A 47 26.62 23.87 -2.05
CA SER A 47 25.95 22.89 -1.18
C SER A 47 25.44 21.67 -1.97
N LEU A 48 24.84 21.89 -3.14
CA LEU A 48 24.39 20.81 -4.02
C LEU A 48 25.56 20.02 -4.62
N SER A 49 26.62 20.71 -5.04
CA SER A 49 27.85 20.06 -5.53
C SER A 49 28.47 19.18 -4.47
N TYR A 50 28.57 19.66 -3.22
CA TYR A 50 29.05 18.87 -2.09
C TYR A 50 28.20 17.62 -1.84
N ALA A 51 26.87 17.76 -1.83
CA ALA A 51 25.97 16.62 -1.70
C ALA A 51 26.20 15.60 -2.83
N GLY A 52 26.35 16.06 -4.07
CA GLY A 52 26.66 15.21 -5.23
C GLY A 52 27.97 14.46 -5.11
N VAL A 53 29.06 15.13 -4.72
CA VAL A 53 30.37 14.50 -4.52
C VAL A 53 30.29 13.43 -3.42
N ARG A 54 29.58 13.71 -2.32
CA ARG A 54 29.39 12.74 -1.23
C ARG A 54 28.60 11.51 -1.65
N TRP A 55 27.53 11.70 -2.42
CA TRP A 55 26.78 10.60 -3.01
C TRP A 55 27.63 9.76 -3.95
N GLN A 56 28.37 10.41 -4.86
CA GLN A 56 29.25 9.72 -5.82
C GLN A 56 30.36 8.92 -5.13
N ALA A 57 30.97 9.49 -4.09
CA ALA A 57 32.01 8.82 -3.32
C ALA A 57 31.46 7.57 -2.60
N ALA A 58 30.31 7.69 -1.94
CA ALA A 58 29.69 6.55 -1.25
C ALA A 58 29.25 5.43 -2.21
N LEU A 59 28.70 5.80 -3.37
CA LEU A 59 28.36 4.82 -4.41
C LEU A 59 29.62 4.09 -4.90
N ARG A 60 30.70 4.81 -5.17
CA ARG A 60 31.96 4.23 -5.64
C ARG A 60 32.56 3.29 -4.60
N GLU A 61 32.70 3.75 -3.35
CA GLU A 61 33.26 2.96 -2.25
C GLU A 61 32.50 1.64 -2.07
N TYR A 62 31.16 1.70 -2.14
CA TYR A 62 30.33 0.51 -1.97
C TYR A 62 30.42 -0.45 -3.18
N ILE A 63 30.46 0.08 -4.41
CA ILE A 63 30.64 -0.73 -5.64
C ILE A 63 32.02 -1.40 -5.64
N GLU A 64 33.08 -0.66 -5.31
CA GLU A 64 34.45 -1.18 -5.23
C GLU A 64 34.61 -2.26 -4.15
N ALA A 65 33.86 -2.14 -3.05
CA ALA A 65 33.77 -3.19 -2.03
C ALA A 65 33.00 -4.45 -2.50
N GLY A 66 32.47 -4.47 -3.72
CA GLY A 66 31.73 -5.60 -4.29
C GLY A 66 30.46 -5.97 -3.51
N GLY A 67 29.85 -4.98 -2.85
CA GLY A 67 28.70 -5.22 -1.97
C GLY A 67 29.01 -6.03 -0.71
N ARG A 68 30.30 -6.22 -0.36
CA ARG A 68 30.74 -6.92 0.86
C ARG A 68 30.72 -6.04 2.12
N ALA A 69 30.37 -4.76 1.97
CA ALA A 69 30.17 -3.88 3.11
C ALA A 69 28.99 -4.37 3.96
N ASP A 70 29.11 -4.25 5.28
CA ASP A 70 28.03 -4.52 6.23
C ASP A 70 26.74 -3.79 5.78
N PRO A 71 25.65 -4.52 5.45
CA PRO A 71 24.41 -3.94 4.96
C PRO A 71 23.79 -2.92 5.92
N ALA A 72 23.96 -3.10 7.23
CA ALA A 72 23.44 -2.17 8.23
C ALA A 72 24.20 -0.84 8.16
N ALA A 73 25.52 -0.88 8.25
CA ALA A 73 26.36 0.32 8.15
C ALA A 73 26.21 1.04 6.80
N ALA A 74 26.05 0.29 5.70
CA ALA A 74 25.77 0.88 4.39
C ALA A 74 24.39 1.56 4.37
N GLY A 75 23.38 0.97 5.00
CA GLY A 75 22.06 1.58 5.16
C GLY A 75 22.09 2.89 5.90
N ASP A 76 22.80 2.94 7.03
CA ASP A 76 22.95 4.16 7.81
C ASP A 76 23.66 5.26 7.03
N ALA A 77 24.70 4.91 6.26
CA ALA A 77 25.42 5.85 5.42
C ALA A 77 24.52 6.45 4.34
N PHE A 78 23.75 5.62 3.62
CA PHE A 78 22.83 6.11 2.59
C PHE A 78 21.62 6.85 3.17
N GLU A 79 21.16 6.50 4.38
CA GLU A 79 20.14 7.29 5.09
C GLU A 79 20.67 8.68 5.45
N ALA A 80 21.90 8.78 5.96
CA ALA A 80 22.52 10.06 6.25
C ALA A 80 22.68 10.92 4.99
N LEU A 81 23.07 10.30 3.87
CA LEU A 81 23.16 10.98 2.56
C LEU A 81 21.80 11.43 2.03
N SER A 82 20.75 10.65 2.27
CA SER A 82 19.36 11.03 1.95
C SER A 82 18.96 12.26 2.75
N GLY A 83 19.22 12.27 4.06
CA GLY A 83 18.93 13.42 4.93
C GLY A 83 19.72 14.69 4.56
N LEU A 84 20.99 14.53 4.14
CA LEU A 84 21.82 15.60 3.59
C LEU A 84 21.19 16.18 2.32
N LEU A 85 20.81 15.33 1.35
CA LEU A 85 20.20 15.77 0.10
C LEU A 85 18.85 16.45 0.35
N ASP A 86 17.99 15.88 1.19
CA ASP A 86 16.69 16.42 1.57
C ASP A 86 16.81 17.83 2.14
N SER A 87 17.74 18.00 3.07
CA SER A 87 17.96 19.29 3.72
C SER A 87 18.61 20.31 2.77
N THR A 88 19.54 19.86 1.93
CA THR A 88 20.18 20.73 0.95
C THR A 88 19.17 21.24 -0.05
N VAL A 89 18.41 20.36 -0.72
CA VAL A 89 17.42 20.74 -1.74
C VAL A 89 16.30 21.60 -1.13
N ALA A 90 15.85 21.29 0.09
CA ALA A 90 14.85 22.10 0.78
C ALA A 90 15.33 23.52 1.15
N GLY A 91 16.64 23.72 1.31
CA GLY A 91 17.24 25.03 1.57
C GLY A 91 17.48 25.86 0.32
N VAL A 92 17.51 25.25 -0.86
CA VAL A 92 17.72 25.97 -2.13
C VAL A 92 16.54 26.91 -2.40
N PRO A 93 16.79 28.21 -2.64
CA PRO A 93 15.73 29.17 -2.95
C PRO A 93 14.97 28.81 -4.22
N ALA A 94 13.65 29.01 -4.23
CA ALA A 94 12.79 28.65 -5.37
C ALA A 94 13.21 29.31 -6.70
N TRP A 95 13.76 30.53 -6.65
CA TRP A 95 14.25 31.22 -7.85
C TRP A 95 15.37 30.46 -8.54
N ALA A 96 16.17 29.67 -7.80
CA ALA A 96 17.30 28.92 -8.35
C ALA A 96 16.85 27.70 -9.17
N PHE A 97 15.60 27.27 -9.00
CA PHE A 97 14.99 26.21 -9.82
C PHE A 97 14.12 26.75 -10.95
N ALA A 98 13.70 28.02 -10.89
CA ALA A 98 12.76 28.60 -11.83
C ALA A 98 13.33 28.59 -13.27
N SER A 99 12.47 28.37 -14.25
CA SER A 99 12.79 28.44 -15.69
C SER A 99 12.78 29.88 -16.22
N ALA A 100 12.10 30.81 -15.54
CA ALA A 100 12.02 32.22 -15.93
C ALA A 100 13.38 32.93 -15.88
N PRO A 101 13.68 33.85 -16.82
CA PRO A 101 14.95 34.59 -16.83
C PRO A 101 15.14 35.38 -15.53
N SER A 102 16.37 35.35 -14.98
CA SER A 102 16.68 36.04 -13.74
C SER A 102 16.82 37.56 -13.94
N ALA A 103 16.76 38.30 -12.83
CA ALA A 103 16.89 39.76 -12.86
C ALA A 103 18.34 40.25 -13.08
N SER A 104 19.35 39.37 -12.95
CA SER A 104 20.76 39.74 -13.11
C SER A 104 21.62 38.59 -13.67
N ALA A 105 22.68 38.93 -14.42
CA ALA A 105 23.60 37.94 -15.00
C ALA A 105 24.32 37.07 -13.94
N ALA A 106 24.57 37.61 -12.74
CA ALA A 106 25.18 36.86 -11.63
C ALA A 106 24.22 35.78 -11.10
N GLN A 107 22.94 36.13 -10.93
CA GLN A 107 21.90 35.20 -10.53
C GLN A 107 21.65 34.13 -11.60
N GLU A 108 21.76 34.50 -12.87
CA GLU A 108 21.67 33.59 -14.02
C GLU A 108 22.79 32.53 -14.01
N CYS A 109 24.04 32.97 -13.76
CA CYS A 109 25.19 32.08 -13.63
C CYS A 109 25.03 31.10 -12.45
N GLN A 110 24.61 31.61 -11.29
CA GLN A 110 24.36 30.77 -10.10
C GLN A 110 23.23 29.76 -10.34
N ARG A 111 22.16 30.19 -11.03
CA ARG A 111 21.06 29.31 -11.45
C ARG A 111 21.56 28.19 -12.36
N ALA A 112 22.38 28.51 -13.36
CA ALA A 112 22.94 27.50 -14.27
C ALA A 112 23.79 26.46 -13.53
N GLN A 113 24.58 26.88 -12.53
CA GLN A 113 25.36 25.96 -11.70
C GLN A 113 24.47 25.04 -10.85
N VAL A 114 23.44 25.60 -10.21
CA VAL A 114 22.44 24.82 -9.43
C VAL A 114 21.74 23.79 -10.32
N VAL A 115 21.27 24.22 -11.49
CA VAL A 115 20.62 23.34 -12.47
C VAL A 115 21.56 22.22 -12.91
N GLY A 116 22.81 22.54 -13.27
CA GLY A 116 23.80 21.55 -13.66
C GLY A 116 24.08 20.52 -12.55
N ALA A 117 24.23 20.97 -11.30
CA ALA A 117 24.42 20.08 -10.16
C ALA A 117 23.22 19.15 -9.93
N CYS A 118 22.00 19.67 -10.01
CA CYS A 118 20.77 18.89 -9.89
C CYS A 118 20.57 17.90 -11.05
N GLN A 119 20.94 18.26 -12.28
CA GLN A 119 20.92 17.36 -13.44
C GLN A 119 21.90 16.21 -13.24
N ALA A 120 23.15 16.49 -12.86
CA ALA A 120 24.15 15.47 -12.60
C ALA A 120 23.72 14.52 -11.47
N LEU A 121 23.18 15.06 -10.37
CA LEU A 121 22.61 14.28 -9.28
C LEU A 121 21.45 13.40 -9.76
N THR A 122 20.49 13.96 -10.49
CA THR A 122 19.33 13.19 -10.98
C THR A 122 19.76 12.07 -11.92
N GLN A 123 20.69 12.34 -12.84
CA GLN A 123 21.21 11.35 -13.77
C GLN A 123 21.95 10.22 -13.04
N MET A 124 22.82 10.57 -12.08
CA MET A 124 23.51 9.58 -11.23
C MET A 124 22.51 8.67 -10.51
N LEU A 125 21.45 9.25 -9.92
CA LEU A 125 20.42 8.48 -9.24
C LEU A 125 19.63 7.57 -10.20
N LEU A 126 19.40 8.01 -11.45
CA LEU A 126 18.69 7.21 -12.45
C LEU A 126 19.53 6.10 -13.07
N GLU A 127 20.86 6.26 -13.10
CA GLU A 127 21.79 5.33 -13.74
C GLU A 127 22.15 4.13 -12.86
N ALA A 128 22.00 4.23 -11.53
CA ALA A 128 22.29 3.14 -10.59
C ALA A 128 21.75 1.78 -11.08
N GLU A 129 22.66 0.83 -11.30
CA GLU A 129 22.36 -0.53 -11.77
C GLU A 129 21.89 -1.43 -10.62
N GLY A 130 21.42 -2.63 -10.96
CA GLY A 130 20.76 -3.56 -10.01
C GLY A 130 21.10 -5.03 -10.26
N GLY A 131 22.29 -5.33 -10.78
CA GLY A 131 22.70 -6.68 -11.17
C GLY A 131 23.12 -7.55 -9.99
N ASN A 132 23.87 -7.02 -9.03
CA ASN A 132 24.34 -7.75 -7.84
C ASN A 132 23.60 -7.34 -6.54
N PRO A 133 23.66 -8.13 -5.43
CA PRO A 133 22.94 -7.82 -4.19
C PRO A 133 23.23 -6.42 -3.62
N GLY A 134 24.48 -5.95 -3.75
CA GLY A 134 24.87 -4.62 -3.30
C GLY A 134 24.25 -3.51 -4.14
N GLU A 135 24.24 -3.66 -5.46
CA GLU A 135 23.59 -2.76 -6.40
C GLU A 135 22.08 -2.68 -6.19
N ILE A 136 21.43 -3.79 -5.84
CA ILE A 136 19.98 -3.81 -5.52
C ILE A 136 19.70 -2.96 -4.28
N PHE A 137 20.52 -3.09 -3.23
CA PHE A 137 20.39 -2.29 -2.02
C PHE A 137 20.58 -0.80 -2.32
N ILE A 138 21.65 -0.46 -3.05
CA ILE A 138 21.93 0.91 -3.51
C ILE A 138 20.74 1.44 -4.29
N ALA A 139 20.24 0.71 -5.28
CA ALA A 139 19.12 1.14 -6.10
C ALA A 139 17.91 1.50 -5.22
N GLY A 140 17.58 0.68 -4.22
CA GLY A 140 16.53 0.99 -3.26
C GLY A 140 16.74 2.31 -2.51
N ALA A 141 17.97 2.58 -2.03
CA ALA A 141 18.31 3.83 -1.31
C ALA A 141 18.33 5.06 -2.24
N VAL A 142 18.87 4.89 -3.44
CA VAL A 142 18.97 5.90 -4.50
C VAL A 142 17.57 6.33 -4.97
N PHE A 143 16.70 5.38 -5.33
CA PHE A 143 15.36 5.70 -5.81
C PHE A 143 14.47 6.31 -4.72
N ARG A 144 14.68 5.96 -3.44
CA ARG A 144 14.02 6.61 -2.30
C ARG A 144 14.34 8.10 -2.21
N SER A 145 15.52 8.51 -2.66
CA SER A 145 16.01 9.90 -2.61
C SER A 145 15.59 10.73 -3.82
N LEU A 146 15.12 10.10 -4.90
CA LEU A 146 14.72 10.82 -6.12
C LEU A 146 13.54 11.79 -5.94
N PRO A 147 12.48 11.49 -5.13
CA PRO A 147 11.41 12.44 -4.85
C PRO A 147 11.88 13.76 -4.25
N THR A 148 13.05 13.78 -3.59
CA THR A 148 13.66 15.00 -3.07
C THR A 148 13.97 16.01 -4.16
N MET A 149 14.23 15.55 -5.38
CA MET A 149 14.51 16.40 -6.54
C MET A 149 13.27 17.05 -7.15
N ILE A 150 12.06 16.75 -6.66
CA ILE A 150 10.79 17.30 -7.19
C ILE A 150 10.81 18.84 -7.34
N PRO A 151 11.29 19.66 -6.39
CA PRO A 151 11.32 21.12 -6.53
C PRO A 151 12.12 21.56 -7.77
N PHE A 152 13.26 20.92 -8.00
CA PHE A 152 14.08 21.13 -9.20
C PHE A 152 13.33 20.67 -10.46
N LEU A 153 12.79 19.46 -10.45
CA LEU A 153 12.12 18.86 -11.63
C LEU A 153 10.92 19.69 -12.11
N LYS A 154 10.14 20.25 -11.18
CA LYS A 154 9.03 21.17 -11.51
C LYS A 154 9.51 22.45 -12.19
N GLY A 155 10.63 22.99 -11.72
CA GLY A 155 11.19 24.24 -12.23
C GLY A 155 11.79 24.11 -13.64
N GLN A 156 12.28 22.92 -14.00
CA GLN A 156 12.92 22.62 -15.29
C GLN A 156 11.98 22.04 -16.35
N SER A 157 10.66 22.10 -16.11
CA SER A 157 9.62 21.39 -16.85
C SER A 157 9.71 21.48 -18.38
N ASN A 158 10.37 20.50 -18.99
CA ASN A 158 10.09 20.03 -20.34
C ASN A 158 9.47 18.61 -20.22
N GLY A 159 8.36 18.35 -20.93
CA GLY A 159 7.61 17.09 -20.77
C GLY A 159 8.47 15.83 -21.01
N GLN A 160 9.46 15.93 -21.89
CA GLN A 160 10.39 14.86 -22.22
C GLN A 160 11.25 14.42 -21.04
N GLY A 161 11.75 15.35 -20.22
CA GLY A 161 12.54 15.01 -19.03
C GLY A 161 11.72 14.25 -17.99
N ALA A 162 10.48 14.69 -17.75
CA ALA A 162 9.56 14.00 -16.84
C ALA A 162 9.26 12.58 -17.31
N ALA A 163 8.95 12.41 -18.60
CA ALA A 163 8.69 11.09 -19.20
C ALA A 163 9.90 10.17 -19.04
N TYR A 164 11.09 10.63 -19.43
CA TYR A 164 12.34 9.86 -19.30
C TYR A 164 12.60 9.37 -17.88
N ILE A 165 12.39 10.23 -16.87
CA ILE A 165 12.56 9.86 -15.46
C ILE A 165 11.62 8.71 -15.08
N VAL A 166 10.32 8.86 -15.35
CA VAL A 166 9.31 7.88 -14.95
C VAL A 166 9.48 6.57 -15.71
N THR A 167 9.71 6.61 -17.03
CA THR A 167 9.93 5.39 -17.83
C THR A 167 11.21 4.67 -17.41
N ARG A 168 12.28 5.41 -17.08
CA ARG A 168 13.50 4.82 -16.54
C ARG A 168 13.26 4.13 -15.19
N MET A 169 12.50 4.74 -14.28
CA MET A 169 12.12 4.11 -13.01
C MET A 169 11.31 2.82 -13.22
N LEU A 170 10.32 2.85 -14.12
CA LEU A 170 9.51 1.67 -14.47
C LEU A 170 10.37 0.55 -15.09
N SER A 171 11.36 0.90 -15.91
CA SER A 171 12.25 -0.09 -16.53
C SER A 171 13.05 -0.89 -15.49
N ARG A 172 13.25 -0.36 -14.27
CA ARG A 172 14.01 -1.05 -13.20
C ARG A 172 13.31 -2.28 -12.66
N PHE A 173 11.99 -2.41 -12.82
CA PHE A 173 11.29 -3.66 -12.53
C PHE A 173 11.75 -4.81 -13.44
N LYS A 174 12.26 -4.49 -14.64
CA LYS A 174 12.81 -5.50 -15.54
C LYS A 174 14.22 -5.93 -15.16
N THR A 175 15.01 -5.08 -14.50
CA THR A 175 16.40 -5.38 -14.11
C THR A 175 16.51 -5.92 -12.70
N ILE A 176 15.73 -5.38 -11.76
CA ILE A 176 15.71 -5.79 -10.35
C ILE A 176 14.61 -6.85 -10.19
N ARG A 177 14.98 -8.10 -10.44
CA ARG A 177 14.10 -9.27 -10.32
C ARG A 177 14.64 -10.24 -9.29
N TRP A 178 13.73 -10.99 -8.66
CA TRP A 178 14.11 -12.18 -7.93
C TRP A 178 13.90 -13.41 -8.81
N THR A 179 14.69 -14.44 -8.56
CA THR A 179 14.54 -15.77 -9.15
C THR A 179 14.12 -16.77 -8.08
N PRO A 180 13.45 -17.88 -8.45
CA PRO A 180 13.12 -18.94 -7.49
C PRO A 180 14.34 -19.52 -6.75
N SER A 181 15.52 -19.43 -7.37
CA SER A 181 16.80 -19.84 -6.80
C SER A 181 17.40 -18.87 -5.77
N ASP A 182 16.85 -17.65 -5.62
CA ASP A 182 17.37 -16.69 -4.67
C ASP A 182 17.09 -17.11 -3.22
N ASP A 183 18.07 -16.89 -2.33
CA ASP A 183 17.87 -17.05 -0.89
C ASP A 183 16.87 -16.02 -0.32
N ALA A 184 16.45 -16.23 0.94
CA ALA A 184 15.48 -15.35 1.58
C ALA A 184 16.00 -13.91 1.79
N ALA A 185 17.30 -13.73 2.00
CA ALA A 185 17.91 -12.43 2.24
C ALA A 185 17.93 -11.57 0.98
N ARG A 186 18.38 -12.13 -0.15
CA ARG A 186 18.35 -11.49 -1.47
C ARG A 186 16.92 -11.18 -1.89
N ARG A 187 15.97 -12.10 -1.67
CA ARG A 187 14.54 -11.84 -1.92
C ARG A 187 14.04 -10.65 -1.12
N GLY A 188 14.36 -10.57 0.18
CA GLY A 188 14.02 -9.42 1.02
C GLY A 188 14.58 -8.09 0.50
N LEU A 189 15.85 -8.07 0.05
CA LEU A 189 16.49 -6.89 -0.54
C LEU A 189 15.79 -6.44 -1.82
N VAL A 190 15.51 -7.37 -2.75
CA VAL A 190 14.82 -7.11 -4.01
C VAL A 190 13.44 -6.52 -3.76
N LEU A 191 12.65 -7.15 -2.88
CA LEU A 191 11.29 -6.69 -2.56
C LEU A 191 11.29 -5.30 -1.93
N ASN A 192 12.22 -5.02 -1.02
CA ASN A 192 12.36 -3.71 -0.39
C ASN A 192 12.76 -2.63 -1.42
N ALA A 193 13.76 -2.92 -2.25
CA ALA A 193 14.21 -2.00 -3.30
C ALA A 193 13.07 -1.66 -4.27
N ARG A 194 12.34 -2.66 -4.76
CA ARG A 194 11.23 -2.45 -5.70
C ARG A 194 10.03 -1.75 -5.06
N ARG A 195 9.75 -1.98 -3.78
CA ARG A 195 8.77 -1.19 -3.01
C ARG A 195 9.17 0.28 -2.94
N ARG A 196 10.45 0.59 -2.72
CA ARG A 196 10.95 1.98 -2.73
C ARG A 196 10.86 2.60 -4.12
N ILE A 197 11.16 1.84 -5.17
CA ILE A 197 11.05 2.29 -6.57
C ILE A 197 9.59 2.59 -6.92
N SER A 198 8.66 1.66 -6.68
CA SER A 198 7.23 1.85 -6.98
C SER A 198 6.66 3.07 -6.26
N THR A 199 6.85 3.17 -4.93
CA THR A 199 6.35 4.32 -4.14
C THR A 199 6.96 5.65 -4.59
N SER A 200 8.24 5.68 -4.93
CA SER A 200 8.93 6.90 -5.40
C SER A 200 8.49 7.27 -6.82
N THR A 201 8.24 6.29 -7.69
CA THR A 201 7.73 6.51 -9.06
C THR A 201 6.39 7.22 -9.01
N VAL A 202 5.47 6.74 -8.16
CA VAL A 202 4.16 7.38 -7.95
C VAL A 202 4.31 8.82 -7.46
N LYS A 203 5.17 9.09 -6.47
CA LYS A 203 5.39 10.45 -5.94
C LYS A 203 5.93 11.41 -7.00
N VAL A 204 6.93 10.97 -7.77
CA VAL A 204 7.53 11.78 -8.85
C VAL A 204 6.51 12.03 -9.95
N ALA A 205 5.80 10.99 -10.39
CA ALA A 205 4.75 11.13 -11.40
C ALA A 205 3.63 12.06 -10.94
N GLN A 206 3.25 12.03 -9.66
CA GLN A 206 2.22 12.90 -9.10
C GLN A 206 2.65 14.36 -9.12
N ALA A 207 3.91 14.61 -8.79
CA ALA A 207 4.47 15.94 -8.83
C ALA A 207 4.61 16.51 -10.25
N LEU A 208 4.81 15.65 -11.25
CA LEU A 208 5.04 15.99 -12.65
C LEU A 208 3.86 15.64 -13.56
N ALA A 209 2.66 15.45 -13.00
CA ALA A 209 1.54 14.89 -13.75
C ALA A 209 1.18 15.74 -14.98
N ARG A 210 1.25 17.08 -14.87
CA ARG A 210 0.92 17.99 -15.98
C ARG A 210 1.94 17.88 -17.11
N GLU A 211 3.21 17.78 -16.76
CA GLU A 211 4.35 17.65 -17.67
C GLU A 211 4.36 16.29 -18.37
N LEU A 212 3.82 15.25 -17.71
CA LEU A 212 3.69 13.90 -18.25
C LEU A 212 2.51 13.76 -19.24
N LEU A 213 1.55 14.68 -19.25
CA LEU A 213 0.34 14.57 -20.07
C LEU A 213 0.62 14.31 -21.57
N PRO A 214 1.59 14.99 -22.24
CA PRO A 214 1.92 14.72 -23.64
C PRO A 214 2.52 13.32 -23.88
N HIS A 215 3.12 12.73 -22.85
CA HIS A 215 3.80 11.43 -22.89
C HIS A 215 3.00 10.32 -22.17
N ARG A 216 1.73 10.58 -21.81
CA ARG A 216 0.92 9.62 -21.03
C ARG A 216 0.83 8.25 -21.68
N GLY A 217 0.73 8.18 -23.00
CA GLY A 217 0.58 6.93 -23.74
C GLY A 217 1.78 6.02 -23.58
N GLU A 218 2.99 6.59 -23.64
CA GLU A 218 4.25 5.85 -23.44
C GLU A 218 4.35 5.28 -22.02
N VAL A 219 4.08 6.11 -21.00
CA VAL A 219 4.13 5.68 -19.59
C VAL A 219 3.04 4.64 -19.29
N THR A 220 1.84 4.83 -19.84
CA THR A 220 0.71 3.89 -19.69
C THR A 220 1.04 2.55 -20.32
N ALA A 221 1.61 2.53 -21.52
CA ALA A 221 2.00 1.28 -22.19
C ALA A 221 3.02 0.48 -21.37
N LEU A 222 4.03 1.15 -20.78
CA LEU A 222 5.00 0.49 -19.90
C LEU A 222 4.36 -0.03 -18.61
N ALA A 223 3.45 0.74 -18.00
CA ALA A 223 2.72 0.29 -16.83
C ALA A 223 1.84 -0.93 -17.14
N GLN A 224 1.14 -0.94 -18.28
CA GLN A 224 0.34 -2.06 -18.77
C GLN A 224 1.20 -3.29 -19.09
N GLU A 225 2.39 -3.11 -19.69
CA GLU A 225 3.34 -4.21 -19.93
C GLU A 225 3.77 -4.87 -18.60
N LEU A 226 4.05 -4.05 -17.57
CA LEU A 226 4.39 -4.57 -16.24
C LEU A 226 3.22 -5.32 -15.60
N LEU A 227 1.98 -4.79 -15.71
CA LEU A 227 0.76 -5.43 -15.20
C LEU A 227 0.46 -6.76 -15.90
N GLY A 228 0.79 -6.87 -17.18
CA GLY A 228 0.65 -8.12 -17.96
C GLY A 228 1.77 -9.13 -17.73
N SER A 229 2.77 -8.80 -16.91
CA SER A 229 3.90 -9.67 -16.61
C SER A 229 3.78 -10.32 -15.23
N ASP A 230 4.23 -11.56 -15.08
CA ASP A 230 4.38 -12.22 -13.78
C ASP A 230 5.59 -11.68 -12.97
N ALA A 231 6.15 -10.55 -13.39
CA ALA A 231 7.36 -9.99 -12.83
C ALA A 231 7.11 -9.13 -11.59
N ILE A 232 5.86 -8.76 -11.27
CA ILE A 232 5.49 -7.85 -10.17
C ILE A 232 4.62 -8.52 -9.10
N THR A 233 4.80 -8.08 -7.85
CA THR A 233 4.02 -8.55 -6.69
C THR A 233 2.67 -7.84 -6.59
N SER A 234 1.73 -8.40 -5.81
CA SER A 234 0.42 -7.80 -5.59
C SER A 234 0.48 -6.37 -5.01
N ASP A 235 1.47 -6.09 -4.15
CA ASP A 235 1.67 -4.74 -3.61
C ASP A 235 2.18 -3.77 -4.69
N GLU A 236 3.03 -4.24 -5.60
CA GLU A 236 3.52 -3.43 -6.71
C GLU A 236 2.43 -3.17 -7.74
N VAL A 237 1.58 -4.16 -8.03
CA VAL A 237 0.37 -3.99 -8.85
C VAL A 237 -0.44 -2.79 -8.35
N ALA A 238 -0.70 -2.70 -7.03
CA ALA A 238 -1.42 -1.59 -6.44
C ALA A 238 -0.75 -0.21 -6.69
N HIS A 239 0.58 -0.14 -6.61
CA HIS A 239 1.32 1.10 -6.91
C HIS A 239 1.32 1.45 -8.40
N ILE A 240 1.36 0.45 -9.29
CA ILE A 240 1.27 0.69 -10.74
C ILE A 240 -0.13 1.21 -11.11
N TYR A 241 -1.20 0.66 -10.53
CA TYR A 241 -2.53 1.26 -10.68
C TYR A 241 -2.58 2.68 -10.13
N GLU A 242 -1.99 2.95 -8.97
CA GLU A 242 -1.90 4.32 -8.43
C GLU A 242 -1.18 5.29 -9.39
N LEU A 243 -0.11 4.85 -10.04
CA LEU A 243 0.56 5.61 -11.10
C LEU A 243 -0.39 5.93 -12.26
N LEU A 244 -1.15 4.94 -12.74
CA LEU A 244 -2.14 5.16 -13.81
C LEU A 244 -3.18 6.22 -13.40
N PHE A 245 -3.68 6.20 -12.16
CA PHE A 245 -4.59 7.25 -11.67
C PHE A 245 -3.94 8.63 -11.68
N VAL A 246 -2.69 8.72 -11.23
CA VAL A 246 -1.95 9.97 -11.23
C VAL A 246 -1.85 10.57 -12.65
N LEU A 247 -1.64 9.74 -13.66
CA LEU A 247 -1.58 10.14 -15.07
C LEU A 247 -2.93 10.61 -15.63
N SER A 248 -4.06 10.21 -15.01
CA SER A 248 -5.40 10.64 -15.40
C SER A 248 -5.79 12.03 -14.86
N ASN A 249 -5.24 12.43 -13.71
CA ASN A 249 -5.57 13.71 -13.06
C ASN A 249 -5.42 14.97 -13.93
N PRO A 250 -4.37 15.13 -14.76
CA PRO A 250 -4.19 16.33 -15.59
C PRO A 250 -5.10 16.34 -16.84
N VAL A 251 -5.80 15.24 -17.15
CA VAL A 251 -6.69 15.17 -18.32
C VAL A 251 -7.87 16.13 -18.11
N PRO A 252 -8.14 17.07 -19.03
CA PRO A 252 -9.13 18.13 -18.79
C PRO A 252 -10.59 17.70 -19.00
N SER A 253 -10.84 16.67 -19.83
CA SER A 253 -12.19 16.20 -20.15
C SER A 253 -12.63 15.08 -19.21
N VAL A 254 -13.86 15.19 -18.68
CA VAL A 254 -14.50 14.15 -17.87
C VAL A 254 -14.75 12.90 -18.70
N GLU A 255 -15.06 13.05 -19.98
CA GLU A 255 -15.27 11.96 -20.94
C GLU A 255 -13.97 11.19 -21.20
N GLU A 256 -12.86 11.90 -21.43
CA GLU A 256 -11.54 11.25 -21.58
C GLU A 256 -11.11 10.56 -20.27
N GLN A 257 -11.36 11.19 -19.12
CA GLN A 257 -11.09 10.56 -17.82
C GLN A 257 -11.95 9.29 -17.63
N ALA A 258 -13.23 9.32 -18.01
CA ALA A 258 -14.11 8.17 -17.92
C ALA A 258 -13.67 7.02 -18.84
N ALA A 259 -13.25 7.33 -20.06
CA ALA A 259 -12.70 6.35 -20.99
C ALA A 259 -11.42 5.70 -20.44
N PHE A 260 -10.52 6.51 -19.88
CA PHE A 260 -9.30 6.02 -19.23
C PHE A 260 -9.60 5.15 -18.01
N LEU A 261 -10.51 5.59 -17.13
CA LEU A 261 -10.95 4.80 -15.98
C LEU A 261 -11.51 3.45 -16.40
N HIS A 262 -12.35 3.44 -17.43
CA HIS A 262 -12.88 2.20 -18.00
C HIS A 262 -11.76 1.29 -18.51
N GLU A 263 -10.79 1.84 -19.25
CA GLU A 263 -9.62 1.07 -19.72
C GLU A 263 -8.85 0.44 -18.57
N VAL A 264 -8.52 1.23 -17.53
CA VAL A 264 -7.77 0.79 -16.35
C VAL A 264 -8.52 -0.28 -15.55
N MET A 265 -9.84 -0.15 -15.42
CA MET A 265 -10.67 -1.11 -14.69
C MET A 265 -10.98 -2.38 -15.49
N SER A 266 -10.85 -2.36 -16.81
CA SER A 266 -11.26 -3.48 -17.68
C SER A 266 -10.56 -4.79 -17.35
N ALA A 267 -9.22 -4.78 -17.26
CA ALA A 267 -8.44 -5.97 -16.94
C ALA A 267 -8.76 -6.57 -15.55
N PRO A 268 -8.72 -5.82 -14.44
CA PRO A 268 -9.00 -6.37 -13.12
C PRO A 268 -10.47 -6.79 -12.97
N VAL A 269 -11.42 -6.11 -13.61
CA VAL A 269 -12.83 -6.52 -13.63
C VAL A 269 -13.00 -7.81 -14.44
N SER A 270 -12.35 -7.93 -15.60
CA SER A 270 -12.40 -9.16 -16.42
C SER A 270 -11.83 -10.37 -15.67
N GLU A 271 -10.73 -10.19 -14.93
CA GLU A 271 -10.19 -11.24 -14.08
C GLU A 271 -11.14 -11.58 -12.93
N TRP A 272 -11.75 -10.56 -12.32
CA TRP A 272 -12.68 -10.71 -11.21
C TRP A 272 -13.95 -11.48 -11.59
N VAL A 273 -14.50 -11.24 -12.78
CA VAL A 273 -15.71 -11.94 -13.26
C VAL A 273 -15.41 -13.24 -13.99
N SER A 274 -14.14 -13.65 -14.07
CA SER A 274 -13.77 -14.92 -14.70
C SER A 274 -14.41 -16.12 -13.98
N GLN A 275 -14.65 -17.20 -14.73
CA GLN A 275 -15.19 -18.43 -14.16
C GLN A 275 -14.27 -18.99 -13.05
N ALA A 276 -12.96 -18.91 -13.24
CA ALA A 276 -11.98 -19.35 -12.26
C ALA A 276 -12.12 -18.60 -10.92
N THR A 277 -12.23 -17.27 -10.95
CA THR A 277 -12.47 -16.47 -9.73
C THR A 277 -13.83 -16.80 -9.13
N THR A 278 -14.88 -16.90 -9.96
CA THR A 278 -16.23 -17.23 -9.53
C THR A 278 -16.29 -18.56 -8.78
N ASP A 279 -15.62 -19.60 -9.29
CA ASP A 279 -15.55 -20.92 -8.66
C ASP A 279 -14.86 -20.90 -7.30
N VAL A 280 -13.80 -20.08 -7.16
CA VAL A 280 -13.07 -19.90 -5.90
C VAL A 280 -13.94 -19.20 -4.85
N VAL A 281 -14.63 -18.12 -5.22
CA VAL A 281 -15.40 -17.30 -4.26
C VAL A 281 -16.75 -17.90 -3.90
N SER A 282 -17.33 -18.74 -4.76
CA SER A 282 -18.66 -19.32 -4.56
C SER A 282 -18.68 -20.55 -3.64
N ARG A 283 -17.52 -21.07 -3.21
CA ARG A 283 -17.42 -22.25 -2.35
C ARG A 283 -16.72 -21.89 -1.04
N PRO A 284 -17.48 -21.59 0.03
CA PRO A 284 -16.86 -21.18 1.29
C PRO A 284 -15.95 -22.24 1.90
N GLN A 285 -16.33 -23.51 1.74
CA GLN A 285 -15.53 -24.63 2.21
C GLN A 285 -14.22 -24.76 1.45
N ALA A 286 -14.13 -24.32 0.18
CA ALA A 286 -12.89 -24.34 -0.59
C ALA A 286 -11.82 -23.45 0.04
N TRP A 287 -12.20 -22.41 0.78
CA TRP A 287 -11.25 -21.52 1.45
C TRP A 287 -10.53 -22.22 2.61
N LEU A 288 -11.13 -23.27 3.17
CA LEU A 288 -10.57 -24.11 4.23
C LEU A 288 -10.10 -25.49 3.73
N GLN A 289 -10.72 -26.06 2.68
CA GLN A 289 -10.45 -27.42 2.17
C GLN A 289 -9.16 -27.54 1.34
N GLY A 290 -8.59 -26.42 0.87
CA GLY A 290 -7.24 -26.42 0.28
C GLY A 290 -6.13 -26.58 1.33
N THR A 291 -6.45 -26.33 2.59
CA THR A 291 -5.58 -26.55 3.74
C THR A 291 -5.98 -27.84 4.46
N GLU A 292 -5.09 -28.45 5.24
CA GLU A 292 -5.38 -29.62 6.13
C GLU A 292 -6.44 -29.33 7.23
N VAL A 293 -7.17 -28.22 7.10
CA VAL A 293 -8.12 -27.64 8.04
C VAL A 293 -9.41 -28.45 8.11
N GLY A 294 -9.83 -29.14 7.04
CA GLY A 294 -11.21 -29.69 6.93
C GLY A 294 -11.37 -31.22 6.83
N GLY A 295 -10.30 -32.02 6.89
CA GLY A 295 -10.38 -33.48 6.81
C GLY A 295 -9.01 -34.15 6.69
N VAL A 296 -8.91 -35.40 7.16
CA VAL A 296 -7.68 -36.22 7.15
C VAL A 296 -7.15 -36.32 5.71
N ARG A 297 -6.06 -35.60 5.39
CA ARG A 297 -5.17 -36.02 4.31
C ARG A 297 -4.37 -37.19 4.85
N GLU A 298 -4.55 -38.37 4.27
CA GLU A 298 -3.59 -39.46 4.44
C GLU A 298 -2.24 -38.98 3.89
N SER A 299 -1.30 -38.75 4.80
CA SER A 299 0.14 -38.66 4.62
C SER A 299 0.69 -38.12 3.28
N GLY A 300 1.32 -36.95 3.36
CA GLY A 300 2.65 -36.74 2.80
C GLY A 300 2.76 -36.76 1.27
N GLN A 301 2.26 -35.72 0.61
CA GLN A 301 2.86 -35.05 -0.57
C GLN A 301 1.77 -34.21 -1.27
N GLY A 302 1.77 -32.90 -1.02
CA GLY A 302 0.94 -31.96 -1.78
C GLY A 302 0.63 -30.70 -0.98
N GLY A 303 1.08 -29.55 -1.48
CA GLY A 303 0.76 -28.24 -0.90
C GLY A 303 -0.73 -27.92 -0.93
N ASP A 304 -1.07 -26.70 -0.55
CA ASP A 304 -2.43 -26.16 -0.61
C ASP A 304 -2.78 -25.74 -2.04
N PRO A 305 -3.60 -26.52 -2.79
CA PRO A 305 -3.86 -26.25 -4.21
C PRO A 305 -4.68 -24.97 -4.42
N LEU A 306 -5.26 -24.41 -3.36
CA LEU A 306 -6.07 -23.19 -3.42
C LEU A 306 -5.32 -21.97 -2.87
N LYS A 307 -4.06 -22.11 -2.44
CA LYS A 307 -3.24 -20.98 -1.99
C LYS A 307 -3.12 -19.91 -3.07
N ASP A 308 -2.67 -20.28 -4.27
CA ASP A 308 -2.46 -19.33 -5.36
C ASP A 308 -3.77 -18.68 -5.83
N PRO A 309 -4.87 -19.45 -6.06
CA PRO A 309 -6.17 -18.86 -6.35
C PRO A 309 -6.67 -17.88 -5.28
N ARG A 310 -6.47 -18.18 -3.99
CA ARG A 310 -6.89 -17.31 -2.87
C ARG A 310 -6.06 -16.03 -2.78
N VAL A 311 -4.74 -16.14 -2.96
CA VAL A 311 -3.84 -14.97 -3.02
C VAL A 311 -4.18 -14.10 -4.22
N LYS A 312 -4.43 -14.70 -5.38
CA LYS A 312 -4.84 -14.00 -6.60
C LYS A 312 -6.15 -13.25 -6.40
N CYS A 313 -7.19 -13.93 -5.89
CA CYS A 313 -8.48 -13.32 -5.56
C CYS A 313 -8.34 -12.12 -4.61
N GLN A 314 -7.55 -12.25 -3.54
CA GLN A 314 -7.29 -11.14 -2.62
C GLN A 314 -6.56 -9.98 -3.32
N GLY A 315 -5.58 -10.29 -4.19
CA GLY A 315 -4.86 -9.31 -5.00
C GLY A 315 -5.79 -8.52 -5.93
N THR A 316 -6.75 -9.19 -6.57
CA THR A 316 -7.76 -8.54 -7.41
C THR A 316 -8.67 -7.62 -6.59
N ILE A 317 -9.13 -8.06 -5.41
CA ILE A 317 -9.91 -7.20 -4.48
C ILE A 317 -9.11 -5.96 -4.10
N MET A 318 -7.84 -6.11 -3.73
CA MET A 318 -6.97 -4.99 -3.37
C MET A 318 -6.76 -4.02 -4.52
N THR A 319 -6.60 -4.54 -5.74
CA THR A 319 -6.48 -3.74 -6.95
C THR A 319 -7.73 -2.89 -7.19
N LEU A 320 -8.91 -3.52 -7.18
CA LEU A 320 -10.19 -2.84 -7.32
C LEU A 320 -10.41 -1.82 -6.18
N LEU A 321 -10.02 -2.17 -4.95
CA LEU A 321 -10.08 -1.29 -3.79
C LEU A 321 -9.25 -0.02 -3.99
N CYS A 322 -8.01 -0.15 -4.46
CA CYS A 322 -7.14 0.97 -4.76
C CYS A 322 -7.72 1.87 -5.85
N ILE A 323 -8.25 1.27 -6.93
CA ILE A 323 -8.92 1.98 -8.03
C ILE A 323 -10.10 2.81 -7.50
N VAL A 324 -11.04 2.15 -6.83
CA VAL A 324 -12.26 2.76 -6.29
C VAL A 324 -11.92 3.87 -5.29
N ARG A 325 -10.95 3.65 -4.40
CA ARG A 325 -10.49 4.66 -3.43
C ARG A 325 -9.96 5.90 -4.12
N ARG A 326 -9.22 5.75 -5.23
CA ARG A 326 -8.67 6.89 -5.98
C ARG A 326 -9.75 7.66 -6.71
N CYS A 327 -10.72 6.99 -7.30
CA CYS A 327 -11.89 7.65 -7.89
C CYS A 327 -12.65 8.53 -6.87
N ILE A 328 -12.76 8.09 -5.61
CA ILE A 328 -13.47 8.82 -4.54
C ILE A 328 -12.63 9.99 -3.99
N THR A 329 -11.35 9.74 -3.71
CA THR A 329 -10.46 10.73 -3.10
C THR A 329 -9.86 11.72 -4.12
N GLY A 330 -10.02 11.45 -5.41
CA GLY A 330 -9.58 12.31 -6.51
C GLY A 330 -10.28 13.65 -6.59
N GLY A 331 -9.84 14.46 -7.55
CA GLY A 331 -10.44 15.77 -7.85
C GLY A 331 -11.90 15.68 -8.31
N SER A 332 -12.57 16.83 -8.40
CA SER A 332 -13.98 16.89 -8.83
C SER A 332 -14.22 16.26 -10.21
N ALA A 333 -13.30 16.47 -11.16
CA ALA A 333 -13.37 15.87 -12.49
C ALA A 333 -13.34 14.34 -12.44
N LEU A 334 -12.41 13.75 -11.68
CA LEU A 334 -12.29 12.30 -11.57
C LEU A 334 -13.52 11.69 -10.89
N ARG A 335 -14.04 12.36 -9.85
CA ARG A 335 -15.29 11.94 -9.21
C ARG A 335 -16.47 11.98 -10.18
N ALA A 336 -16.54 12.96 -11.09
CA ALA A 336 -17.56 13.02 -12.11
C ALA A 336 -17.39 11.89 -13.15
N ALA A 337 -16.15 11.65 -13.61
CA ALA A 337 -15.82 10.57 -14.54
C ALA A 337 -16.17 9.19 -13.97
N ALA A 338 -15.97 8.99 -12.66
CA ALA A 338 -16.33 7.78 -11.95
C ALA A 338 -17.84 7.51 -11.91
N GLN A 339 -18.69 8.51 -12.16
CA GLN A 339 -20.15 8.35 -12.27
C GLN A 339 -20.61 8.11 -13.72
N SER A 340 -19.69 7.99 -14.67
CA SER A 340 -20.03 7.73 -16.07
C SER A 340 -20.70 6.36 -16.26
N PRO A 341 -21.52 6.18 -17.31
CA PRO A 341 -22.17 4.90 -17.60
C PRO A 341 -21.18 3.72 -17.73
N SER A 342 -20.04 3.92 -18.40
CA SER A 342 -19.03 2.88 -18.61
C SER A 342 -18.38 2.39 -17.31
N VAL A 343 -18.09 3.32 -16.37
CA VAL A 343 -17.55 2.95 -15.06
C VAL A 343 -18.63 2.31 -14.17
N ASN A 344 -19.88 2.79 -14.25
CA ASN A 344 -21.00 2.20 -13.51
C ASN A 344 -21.29 0.75 -13.93
N GLU A 345 -21.13 0.42 -15.22
CA GLU A 345 -21.24 -0.95 -15.73
C GLU A 345 -20.19 -1.86 -15.07
N GLN A 346 -18.93 -1.42 -15.02
CA GLN A 346 -17.86 -2.16 -14.37
C GLN A 346 -18.08 -2.35 -12.87
N VAL A 347 -18.59 -1.33 -12.18
CA VAL A 347 -19.00 -1.45 -10.76
C VAL A 347 -20.06 -2.52 -10.58
N SER A 348 -21.06 -2.55 -11.47
CA SER A 348 -22.15 -3.53 -11.41
C SER A 348 -21.63 -4.97 -11.55
N LEU A 349 -20.63 -5.17 -12.42
CA LEU A 349 -19.98 -6.46 -12.65
C LEU A 349 -19.17 -6.96 -11.44
N VAL A 350 -18.68 -6.07 -10.58
CA VAL A 350 -17.89 -6.45 -9.39
C VAL A 350 -18.76 -7.11 -8.30
N LEU A 351 -20.03 -6.70 -8.19
CA LEU A 351 -20.85 -7.02 -7.03
C LEU A 351 -21.17 -8.50 -6.80
N PRO A 352 -21.49 -9.33 -7.81
CA PRO A 352 -21.87 -10.72 -7.57
C PRO A 352 -20.77 -11.52 -6.87
N ASN A 353 -19.54 -11.47 -7.39
CA ASN A 353 -18.41 -12.18 -6.78
C ASN A 353 -18.00 -11.57 -5.44
N LEU A 354 -18.16 -10.26 -5.25
CA LEU A 354 -17.89 -9.62 -3.96
C LEU A 354 -18.89 -10.07 -2.88
N ALA A 355 -20.16 -10.21 -3.26
CA ALA A 355 -21.19 -10.76 -2.38
C ALA A 355 -20.90 -12.22 -2.01
N ASN A 356 -20.42 -13.02 -2.97
CA ASN A 356 -19.99 -14.41 -2.72
C ASN A 356 -18.78 -14.49 -1.79
N VAL A 357 -17.78 -13.61 -1.93
CA VAL A 357 -16.65 -13.53 -0.99
C VAL A 357 -17.12 -13.24 0.42
N ILE A 358 -17.98 -12.24 0.59
CA ILE A 358 -18.50 -11.84 1.91
C ILE A 358 -19.31 -12.99 2.53
N HIS A 359 -20.18 -13.62 1.75
CA HIS A 359 -20.94 -14.79 2.17
C HIS A 359 -20.02 -15.94 2.62
N SER A 360 -18.99 -16.23 1.82
CA SER A 360 -18.02 -17.27 2.12
C SER A 360 -17.27 -17.01 3.41
N ILE A 361 -16.79 -15.77 3.60
CA ILE A 361 -16.15 -15.32 4.83
C ILE A 361 -17.09 -15.48 6.03
N HIS A 362 -18.38 -15.11 5.90
CA HIS A 362 -19.32 -15.23 7.01
C HIS A 362 -19.59 -16.68 7.39
N SER A 363 -19.71 -17.57 6.40
CA SER A 363 -20.01 -18.99 6.65
C SER A 363 -18.88 -19.74 7.37
N ILE A 364 -17.62 -19.27 7.26
CA ILE A 364 -16.48 -19.82 8.02
C ILE A 364 -16.72 -19.72 9.54
N TRP A 365 -17.52 -18.76 9.99
CA TRP A 365 -17.84 -18.57 11.41
C TRP A 365 -19.05 -19.40 11.87
N LEU A 366 -19.67 -20.19 11.00
CA LEU A 366 -20.77 -21.07 11.40
C LEU A 366 -20.27 -22.15 12.38
N PRO A 367 -21.02 -22.44 13.46
CA PRO A 367 -20.61 -23.42 14.46
C PRO A 367 -20.19 -24.78 13.88
N GLU A 368 -20.92 -25.27 12.89
CA GLU A 368 -20.66 -26.52 12.19
C GLU A 368 -19.35 -26.50 11.40
N VAL A 369 -19.00 -25.36 10.78
CA VAL A 369 -17.73 -25.18 10.07
C VAL A 369 -16.58 -25.08 11.07
N ARG A 370 -16.75 -24.32 12.16
CA ARG A 370 -15.76 -24.17 13.23
C ARG A 370 -15.44 -25.51 13.91
N ALA A 371 -16.47 -26.33 14.15
CA ALA A 371 -16.32 -27.65 14.75
C ALA A 371 -15.61 -28.65 13.82
N GLY A 372 -15.72 -28.47 12.49
CA GLY A 372 -15.03 -29.29 11.50
C GLY A 372 -13.54 -28.97 11.34
N VAL A 373 -13.04 -27.90 11.96
CA VAL A 373 -11.63 -27.49 11.87
C VAL A 373 -10.74 -28.33 12.80
N SER A 374 -9.67 -28.91 12.26
CA SER A 374 -8.72 -29.70 13.06
C SER A 374 -8.04 -28.87 14.16
N PRO A 375 -7.64 -29.47 15.30
CA PRO A 375 -7.08 -28.73 16.45
C PRO A 375 -5.87 -27.84 16.10
N ALA A 376 -5.02 -28.29 15.17
CA ALA A 376 -3.83 -27.54 14.71
C ALA A 376 -4.19 -26.21 14.00
N TRP A 377 -5.42 -26.08 13.52
CA TRP A 377 -5.89 -24.92 12.77
C TRP A 377 -6.93 -24.08 13.51
N GLN A 378 -7.30 -24.43 14.74
CA GLN A 378 -8.22 -23.64 15.56
C GLN A 378 -7.72 -22.20 15.80
N GLY A 379 -6.40 -21.97 15.67
CA GLY A 379 -5.78 -20.65 15.70
C GLY A 379 -6.32 -19.65 14.65
N ILE A 380 -7.00 -20.09 13.59
CA ILE A 380 -7.64 -19.18 12.61
C ILE A 380 -8.77 -18.33 13.22
N TYR A 381 -9.35 -18.78 14.33
CA TYR A 381 -10.41 -18.06 15.03
C TYR A 381 -9.90 -17.15 16.14
N ARG A 382 -8.58 -17.17 16.40
CA ARG A 382 -7.93 -16.42 17.48
C ARG A 382 -8.16 -14.91 17.34
N SER A 383 -8.40 -14.26 18.47
CA SER A 383 -8.65 -12.83 18.52
C SER A 383 -7.36 -12.05 18.78
N VAL A 384 -6.56 -11.81 17.73
CA VAL A 384 -5.31 -11.02 17.87
C VAL A 384 -5.58 -9.64 18.49
N GLU A 385 -6.68 -9.00 18.13
CA GLU A 385 -7.09 -7.71 18.71
C GLU A 385 -7.34 -7.80 20.22
N TYR A 386 -7.87 -8.93 20.69
CA TYR A 386 -8.09 -9.14 22.12
C TYR A 386 -6.77 -9.41 22.84
N GLU A 387 -5.88 -10.20 22.24
CA GLU A 387 -4.56 -10.50 22.80
C GLU A 387 -3.72 -9.24 22.97
N VAL A 388 -3.68 -8.37 21.95
CA VAL A 388 -3.04 -7.05 22.05
C VAL A 388 -3.64 -6.18 23.15
N THR A 389 -4.96 -6.22 23.35
CA THR A 389 -5.61 -5.41 24.40
C THR A 389 -5.50 -6.01 25.80
N ALA A 390 -5.37 -7.32 25.91
CA ALA A 390 -5.32 -8.05 27.17
C ALA A 390 -3.88 -8.15 27.71
N ASP A 391 -2.89 -8.13 26.82
CA ASP A 391 -1.47 -8.25 27.14
C ASP A 391 -0.67 -7.10 26.50
N PRO A 392 -0.19 -6.12 27.29
CA PRO A 392 0.65 -5.02 26.80
C PRO A 392 2.00 -5.45 26.22
N GLU A 393 2.49 -6.65 26.54
CA GLU A 393 3.76 -7.18 26.04
C GLU A 393 3.59 -7.95 24.73
N PHE A 394 2.35 -8.15 24.25
CA PHE A 394 2.07 -8.90 23.03
C PHE A 394 2.72 -8.25 21.80
N ARG A 395 3.61 -9.00 21.15
CA ARG A 395 4.33 -8.60 19.95
C ARG A 395 3.82 -9.34 18.73
N LEU A 396 3.18 -8.59 17.84
CA LEU A 396 2.70 -9.07 16.55
C LEU A 396 3.87 -9.66 15.73
N GLY A 397 3.87 -10.99 15.54
CA GLY A 397 4.89 -11.72 14.78
C GLY A 397 5.74 -12.66 15.65
N GLU A 398 6.11 -12.24 16.86
CA GLU A 398 6.80 -13.10 17.84
C GLU A 398 5.79 -14.06 18.49
N ASP A 399 4.64 -13.57 18.96
CA ASP A 399 3.66 -14.36 19.72
C ASP A 399 2.64 -15.12 18.87
N ILE A 400 2.43 -14.65 17.63
CA ILE A 400 1.53 -15.31 16.67
C ILE A 400 2.26 -16.50 16.00
N GLY A 401 3.60 -16.45 15.95
CA GLY A 401 4.45 -17.40 15.26
C GLY A 401 4.23 -17.44 13.73
N ASN A 402 5.15 -18.07 13.01
CA ASN A 402 5.05 -18.31 11.56
C ASN A 402 4.37 -19.66 11.26
N SER A 403 3.19 -19.90 11.85
CA SER A 403 2.44 -21.13 11.58
C SER A 403 1.54 -20.99 10.34
N PRO A 404 1.24 -22.08 9.60
CA PRO A 404 0.27 -22.04 8.51
C PRO A 404 -1.12 -21.51 8.95
N ALA A 405 -1.52 -21.79 10.19
CA ALA A 405 -2.76 -21.27 10.76
C ALA A 405 -2.71 -19.74 11.00
N ALA A 406 -1.57 -19.22 11.43
CA ALA A 406 -1.34 -17.77 11.56
C ALA A 406 -1.35 -17.05 10.21
N GLU A 407 -0.73 -17.65 9.18
CA GLU A 407 -0.78 -17.14 7.80
C GLU A 407 -2.23 -17.08 7.29
N MET A 408 -3.00 -18.17 7.47
CA MET A 408 -4.41 -18.23 7.08
C MET A 408 -5.27 -17.22 7.86
N CYS A 409 -5.06 -17.08 9.17
CA CYS A 409 -5.75 -16.08 10.00
C CYS A 409 -5.50 -14.66 9.48
N THR A 410 -4.24 -14.35 9.20
CA THR A 410 -3.81 -13.05 8.65
C THR A 410 -4.43 -12.80 7.29
N TRP A 411 -4.43 -13.81 6.41
CA TRP A 411 -5.04 -13.74 5.10
C TRP A 411 -6.56 -13.53 5.17
N LEU A 412 -7.28 -14.30 5.99
CA LEU A 412 -8.73 -14.15 6.20
C LEU A 412 -9.09 -12.75 6.69
N ARG A 413 -8.31 -12.21 7.63
CA ARG A 413 -8.47 -10.83 8.12
C ARG A 413 -8.32 -9.82 6.98
N HIS A 414 -7.22 -9.88 6.23
CA HIS A 414 -6.98 -8.94 5.14
C HIS A 414 -8.03 -9.08 4.03
N CYS A 415 -8.44 -10.29 3.68
CA CYS A 415 -9.47 -10.54 2.68
C CYS A 415 -10.82 -9.93 3.11
N ARG A 416 -11.24 -10.16 4.36
CA ARG A 416 -12.47 -9.57 4.92
C ARG A 416 -12.41 -8.05 4.94
N ASP A 417 -11.36 -7.48 5.50
CA ASP A 417 -11.25 -6.03 5.68
C ASP A 417 -11.26 -5.32 4.32
N SER A 418 -10.57 -5.87 3.33
CA SER A 418 -10.53 -5.33 1.98
C SER A 418 -11.85 -5.52 1.22
N ALA A 419 -12.52 -6.67 1.36
CA ALA A 419 -13.84 -6.90 0.76
C ALA A 419 -14.90 -5.94 1.34
N TYR A 420 -14.93 -5.75 2.66
CA TYR A 420 -15.83 -4.80 3.31
C TYR A 420 -15.56 -3.36 2.88
N GLN A 421 -14.29 -2.94 2.84
CA GLN A 421 -13.94 -1.59 2.38
C GLN A 421 -14.31 -1.37 0.91
N LEU A 422 -14.07 -2.37 0.05
CA LEU A 422 -14.42 -2.28 -1.37
C LEU A 422 -15.91 -2.10 -1.52
N LEU A 423 -16.72 -2.98 -0.90
CA LEU A 423 -18.18 -2.89 -0.97
C LEU A 423 -18.71 -1.54 -0.47
N GLY A 424 -18.21 -1.06 0.67
CA GLY A 424 -18.57 0.23 1.24
C GLY A 424 -18.23 1.41 0.33
N MET A 425 -17.07 1.38 -0.31
CA MET A 425 -16.67 2.45 -1.23
C MET A 425 -17.45 2.41 -2.54
N LEU A 426 -17.79 1.22 -3.06
CA LEU A 426 -18.64 1.06 -4.24
C LEU A 426 -20.01 1.71 -4.06
N CYS A 427 -20.52 1.83 -2.82
CA CYS A 427 -21.77 2.56 -2.54
C CYS A 427 -21.74 4.03 -3.00
N SER A 428 -20.54 4.63 -3.17
CA SER A 428 -20.37 6.00 -3.69
C SER A 428 -20.58 6.10 -5.21
N PHE A 429 -20.58 4.97 -5.94
CA PHE A 429 -20.81 4.88 -7.38
C PHE A 429 -22.29 4.66 -7.66
N LYS A 430 -23.09 5.63 -7.23
CA LYS A 430 -24.55 5.52 -7.03
C LYS A 430 -25.26 4.66 -8.09
N ALA A 431 -25.24 5.09 -9.36
CA ALA A 431 -25.97 4.40 -10.41
C ALA A 431 -25.42 2.99 -10.69
N GLY A 432 -24.10 2.79 -10.62
CA GLY A 432 -23.50 1.45 -10.76
C GLY A 432 -23.89 0.52 -9.61
N PHE A 433 -23.71 0.96 -8.36
CA PHE A 433 -24.00 0.11 -7.21
C PHE A 433 -25.49 -0.13 -7.02
N TYR A 434 -26.28 0.93 -6.90
CA TYR A 434 -27.71 0.82 -6.60
C TYR A 434 -28.53 0.39 -7.80
N GLY A 435 -28.11 0.71 -9.03
CA GLY A 435 -28.74 0.19 -10.24
C GLY A 435 -28.60 -1.34 -10.33
N ALA A 436 -27.44 -1.89 -9.95
CA ALA A 436 -27.25 -3.33 -9.87
C ALA A 436 -28.09 -3.99 -8.77
N ILE A 437 -28.23 -3.34 -7.60
CA ILE A 437 -29.12 -3.83 -6.53
C ILE A 437 -30.59 -3.77 -6.95
N GLU A 438 -31.01 -2.73 -7.65
CA GLU A 438 -32.38 -2.60 -8.16
C GLU A 438 -32.67 -3.66 -9.23
N ALA A 439 -31.72 -3.90 -10.14
CA ALA A 439 -31.81 -4.94 -11.16
C ALA A 439 -31.78 -6.36 -10.57
N ASN A 440 -31.05 -6.57 -9.47
CA ASN A 440 -30.96 -7.86 -8.78
C ASN A 440 -30.94 -7.68 -7.25
N PRO A 441 -32.11 -7.55 -6.60
CA PRO A 441 -32.20 -7.42 -5.15
C PRO A 441 -31.63 -8.62 -4.39
N GLY A 442 -31.52 -9.78 -5.06
CA GLY A 442 -30.91 -10.99 -4.51
C GLY A 442 -29.46 -10.81 -4.09
N LEU A 443 -28.74 -9.80 -4.63
CA LEU A 443 -27.38 -9.46 -4.25
C LEU A 443 -27.24 -9.04 -2.78
N LEU A 444 -28.32 -8.59 -2.12
CA LEU A 444 -28.29 -8.21 -0.71
C LEU A 444 -28.27 -9.42 0.24
N ARG A 445 -28.82 -10.57 -0.17
CA ARG A 445 -28.96 -11.75 0.70
C ARG A 445 -27.61 -12.38 1.10
N PRO A 446 -26.64 -12.59 0.18
CA PRO A 446 -25.33 -13.11 0.57
C PRO A 446 -24.60 -12.21 1.57
N LEU A 447 -24.81 -10.89 1.49
CA LEU A 447 -24.20 -9.88 2.36
C LEU A 447 -24.66 -9.98 3.82
N THR A 448 -25.91 -10.39 4.05
CA THR A 448 -26.49 -10.50 5.41
C THR A 448 -26.53 -11.93 5.94
N SER A 449 -26.29 -12.92 5.07
CA SER A 449 -26.20 -14.33 5.44
C SER A 449 -25.12 -14.56 6.49
N HIS A 450 -25.45 -15.39 7.49
CA HIS A 450 -24.54 -15.85 8.55
C HIS A 450 -23.92 -14.76 9.46
N ILE A 451 -24.35 -13.49 9.36
CA ILE A 451 -23.95 -12.44 10.31
C ILE A 451 -24.17 -12.86 11.78
N PRO A 452 -25.26 -13.56 12.16
CA PRO A 452 -25.43 -14.02 13.55
C PRO A 452 -24.33 -14.94 14.08
N ALA A 453 -23.57 -15.61 13.20
CA ALA A 453 -22.43 -16.45 13.58
C ALA A 453 -21.12 -15.66 13.73
N MET A 454 -21.05 -14.45 13.15
CA MET A 454 -19.87 -13.58 13.20
C MET A 454 -19.64 -13.00 14.59
N GLU A 455 -18.40 -12.89 15.03
CA GLU A 455 -18.07 -12.26 16.31
C GLU A 455 -18.32 -10.73 16.33
N ASN A 456 -18.44 -10.15 17.53
CA ASN A 456 -18.72 -8.73 17.71
C ASN A 456 -17.70 -7.81 17.04
N ARG A 457 -16.41 -8.19 17.01
CA ARG A 457 -15.36 -7.43 16.32
C ARG A 457 -15.63 -7.30 14.82
N HIS A 458 -16.09 -8.37 14.18
CA HIS A 458 -16.41 -8.37 12.75
C HIS A 458 -17.72 -7.62 12.47
N LEU A 459 -18.71 -7.76 13.35
CA LEU A 459 -19.96 -7.00 13.24
C LEU A 459 -19.72 -5.49 13.33
N ARG A 460 -18.83 -5.04 14.23
CA ARG A 460 -18.40 -3.64 14.31
C ARG A 460 -17.77 -3.17 13.00
N GLN A 461 -16.88 -3.98 12.41
CA GLN A 461 -16.26 -3.66 11.12
C GLN A 461 -17.30 -3.60 9.99
N TRP A 462 -18.23 -4.56 9.92
CA TRP A 462 -19.33 -4.60 8.95
C TRP A 462 -20.20 -3.34 9.02
N LEU A 463 -20.62 -2.95 10.23
CA LEU A 463 -21.42 -1.75 10.47
C LEU A 463 -20.71 -0.48 9.97
N ARG A 464 -19.43 -0.34 10.31
CA ARG A 464 -18.63 0.83 9.98
C ARG A 464 -18.30 0.92 8.49
N LEU A 465 -17.86 -0.20 7.90
CA LEU A 465 -17.29 -0.23 6.56
C LEU A 465 -18.33 -0.50 5.47
N VAL A 466 -19.46 -1.13 5.79
CA VAL A 466 -20.47 -1.50 4.78
C VAL A 466 -21.79 -0.80 5.06
N VAL A 467 -22.39 -1.05 6.23
CA VAL A 467 -23.76 -0.55 6.50
C VAL A 467 -23.82 0.97 6.51
N THR A 468 -22.84 1.64 7.12
CA THR A 468 -22.81 3.10 7.20
C THR A 468 -22.65 3.75 5.80
N PRO A 469 -21.65 3.41 4.96
CA PRO A 469 -21.57 3.96 3.61
C PRO A 469 -22.78 3.64 2.73
N MET A 470 -23.34 2.45 2.88
CA MET A 470 -24.52 2.03 2.14
C MET A 470 -25.74 2.87 2.53
N ALA A 471 -26.00 3.07 3.83
CA ALA A 471 -27.10 3.94 4.27
C ALA A 471 -26.92 5.40 3.82
N LEU A 472 -25.70 5.95 3.94
CA LEU A 472 -25.41 7.34 3.60
C LEU A 472 -25.51 7.66 2.10
N ASN A 473 -25.22 6.68 1.24
CA ASN A 473 -25.26 6.88 -0.21
C ASN A 473 -26.56 6.36 -0.87
N CYS A 474 -27.48 5.76 -0.09
CA CYS A 474 -28.67 5.12 -0.61
C CYS A 474 -29.65 6.13 -1.26
N PRO A 475 -30.07 5.91 -2.52
CA PRO A 475 -31.15 6.67 -3.15
C PRO A 475 -32.45 6.53 -2.37
N LYS A 476 -33.21 7.63 -2.25
CA LYS A 476 -34.46 7.68 -1.45
C LYS A 476 -35.46 6.57 -1.79
N HIS A 477 -35.60 6.21 -3.06
CA HIS A 477 -36.55 5.18 -3.50
C HIS A 477 -36.14 3.75 -3.10
N LEU A 478 -34.85 3.49 -2.82
CA LEU A 478 -34.37 2.18 -2.35
C LEU A 478 -34.22 2.09 -0.83
N GLN A 479 -34.40 3.21 -0.11
CA GLN A 479 -34.18 3.24 1.33
C GLN A 479 -35.05 2.19 2.04
N GLU A 480 -36.34 2.11 1.75
CA GLU A 480 -37.22 1.16 2.43
C GLU A 480 -36.79 -0.30 2.20
N ALA A 481 -36.53 -0.68 0.94
CA ALA A 481 -36.06 -2.01 0.59
C ALA A 481 -34.73 -2.38 1.28
N LEU A 482 -33.79 -1.43 1.31
CA LEU A 482 -32.48 -1.62 1.91
C LEU A 482 -32.53 -1.65 3.44
N MET A 483 -33.31 -0.75 4.04
CA MET A 483 -33.52 -0.69 5.49
C MET A 483 -34.17 -1.98 6.00
N GLY A 484 -35.12 -2.54 5.25
CA GLY A 484 -35.74 -3.82 5.57
C GLY A 484 -34.76 -5.00 5.42
N ALA A 485 -34.06 -5.10 4.28
CA ALA A 485 -33.26 -6.28 3.95
C ALA A 485 -31.92 -6.36 4.71
N VAL A 486 -31.31 -5.21 5.03
CA VAL A 486 -29.95 -5.14 5.60
C VAL A 486 -29.95 -4.53 6.99
N LEU A 487 -30.56 -3.35 7.18
CA LEU A 487 -30.40 -2.61 8.43
C LEU A 487 -31.19 -3.24 9.58
N ALA A 488 -32.46 -3.59 9.37
CA ALA A 488 -33.33 -4.16 10.38
C ALA A 488 -32.75 -5.44 11.03
N PRO A 489 -32.34 -6.49 10.29
CA PRO A 489 -31.78 -7.69 10.91
C PRO A 489 -30.46 -7.43 11.64
N VAL A 490 -29.62 -6.52 11.13
CA VAL A 490 -28.34 -6.19 11.76
C VAL A 490 -28.54 -5.42 13.06
N LEU A 491 -29.47 -4.46 13.10
CA LEU A 491 -29.80 -3.72 14.32
C LEU A 491 -30.45 -4.60 15.38
N ALA A 492 -31.37 -5.49 14.97
CA ALA A 492 -31.98 -6.45 15.88
C ALA A 492 -30.93 -7.37 16.52
N LEU A 493 -29.99 -7.89 15.72
CA LEU A 493 -28.87 -8.68 16.21
C LEU A 493 -27.97 -7.89 17.17
N ALA A 494 -27.60 -6.66 16.78
CA ALA A 494 -26.74 -5.81 17.60
C ALA A 494 -27.40 -5.50 18.95
N TYR A 495 -28.70 -5.16 18.95
CA TYR A 495 -29.47 -4.95 20.17
C TYR A 495 -29.46 -6.19 21.06
N GLY A 496 -29.82 -7.37 20.52
CA GLY A 496 -29.85 -8.62 21.29
C GLY A 496 -28.51 -8.92 21.96
N ARG A 497 -27.41 -8.84 21.20
CA ARG A 497 -26.06 -9.10 21.73
C ARG A 497 -25.62 -8.08 22.77
N LEU A 498 -25.95 -6.81 22.59
CA LEU A 498 -25.63 -5.77 23.57
C LEU A 498 -26.45 -6.00 24.85
N SER A 499 -27.75 -6.25 24.74
CA SER A 499 -28.61 -6.54 25.90
C SER A 499 -28.11 -7.75 26.69
N GLU A 500 -27.77 -8.85 26.03
CA GLU A 500 -27.20 -10.04 26.67
C GLU A 500 -25.84 -9.76 27.32
N GLY A 501 -24.93 -9.09 26.59
CA GLY A 501 -23.60 -8.76 27.09
C GLY A 501 -23.63 -7.83 28.30
N TYR A 502 -24.44 -6.78 28.26
CA TYR A 502 -24.63 -5.88 29.40
C TYR A 502 -25.31 -6.57 30.58
N GLY A 503 -26.30 -7.43 30.33
CA GLY A 503 -26.93 -8.24 31.38
C GLY A 503 -25.93 -9.15 32.09
N ALA A 504 -25.04 -9.81 31.34
CA ALA A 504 -23.99 -10.66 31.90
C ALA A 504 -22.94 -9.85 32.71
N MET A 505 -22.61 -8.63 32.27
CA MET A 505 -21.71 -7.75 33.04
C MET A 505 -22.36 -7.29 34.36
N GLN A 506 -23.65 -6.96 34.34
CA GLN A 506 -24.40 -6.57 35.53
C GLN A 506 -24.51 -7.73 36.53
N SER A 507 -24.77 -8.96 36.08
CA SER A 507 -24.87 -10.13 36.96
C SER A 507 -23.53 -10.49 37.60
N ARG A 508 -22.40 -10.37 36.88
CA ARG A 508 -21.05 -10.53 37.43
C ARG A 508 -20.75 -9.50 38.53
N ASN A 509 -21.12 -8.24 38.30
CA ASN A 509 -20.93 -7.18 39.30
C ASN A 509 -21.81 -7.37 40.54
N ALA A 510 -23.03 -7.90 40.37
CA ALA A 510 -23.93 -8.22 41.49
C ALA A 510 -23.47 -9.46 42.29
N GLY A 511 -22.87 -10.46 41.63
CA GLY A 511 -22.34 -11.67 42.28
C GLY A 511 -20.97 -11.49 42.96
N GLY A 512 -20.15 -10.53 42.51
CA GLY A 512 -18.83 -10.24 43.08
C GLY A 512 -18.84 -9.47 44.41
N GLY A 513 -19.97 -8.92 44.83
CA GLY A 513 -20.12 -8.18 46.10
C GLY A 513 -20.29 -9.05 47.35
N GLY A 514 -20.35 -10.39 47.21
CA GLY A 514 -20.62 -11.33 48.31
C GLY A 514 -19.41 -12.04 48.91
N ALA A 515 -18.23 -11.94 48.32
CA ALA A 515 -17.01 -12.65 48.76
C ALA A 515 -16.00 -11.72 49.46
N GLY A 516 -16.52 -10.80 50.27
CA GLY A 516 -15.75 -9.85 51.05
C GLY A 516 -16.48 -9.47 52.34
N LYS A 517 -16.78 -10.47 53.17
CA LYS A 517 -17.00 -10.33 54.61
C LYS A 517 -16.43 -11.54 55.33
#